data_AF-A0A1B6MFI7-F1
#
_entry.id   AF-A0A1B6MFI7-F1
#
_cell.length_a   1.000
_cell.length_b   1.000
_cell.length_c   1.000
_cell.angle_alpha   90.00
_cell.angle_beta   90.00
_cell.angle_gamma   90.00
#
_symmetry.space_group_name_H-M   'P 1'
#
loop_
_entity.id
_entity.type
_entity.pdbx_description
1 polymer ?
#
loop_
_entity_poly.entity_id
_entity_poly.type
_entity_poly.pdbx_seq_one_letter_code
_entity_poly.pdbx_strand_id
1 'polypeptide(L)'
;VIRTSSSELAIARVNSDLESIKMWSINHSLNLNADKCTVLHIVTPFISHKTREDIVHVKLGDQALEISGTVKTLGVILDSELSFYDHVTYATQRTLERLRGMYR
;
A
#
# COMPACT_ATOMS: atom_id res chain seq x y z
N VAL A 1 -27.70 8.13 19.00
CA VAL A 1 -27.33 7.15 17.95
C VAL A 1 -26.37 7.85 17.02
N ILE A 2 -25.07 7.58 17.14
CA ILE A 2 -24.04 8.22 16.31
C ILE A 2 -24.14 7.58 14.92
N ARG A 3 -24.53 8.36 13.90
CA ARG A 3 -24.47 7.93 12.49
C ARG A 3 -22.99 7.85 12.13
N THR A 4 -22.40 6.66 12.19
CA THR A 4 -21.10 6.42 11.57
C THR A 4 -21.25 6.53 10.07
N SER A 5 -20.34 7.26 9.44
CA SER A 5 -20.26 7.41 7.98
C SER A 5 -20.03 6.03 7.34
N SER A 6 -20.59 5.75 6.17
CA SER A 6 -20.39 4.44 5.48
C SER A 6 -18.90 4.09 5.31
N SER A 7 -18.05 5.10 5.10
CA SER A 7 -16.59 4.99 5.03
C SER A 7 -15.94 4.53 6.35
N GLU A 8 -16.37 5.06 7.48
CA GLU A 8 -15.87 4.66 8.81
C GLU A 8 -16.17 3.20 9.10
N LEU A 9 -17.37 2.73 8.73
CA LEU A 9 -17.75 1.33 8.87
C LEU A 9 -16.89 0.42 7.98
N ALA A 10 -16.62 0.84 6.75
CA ALA A 10 -15.76 0.10 5.83
C ALA A 10 -14.33 -0.02 6.39
N ILE A 11 -13.77 1.07 6.93
CA ILE A 11 -12.42 1.07 7.50
C ILE A 11 -12.35 0.26 8.80
N ALA A 12 -13.40 0.30 9.63
CA ALA A 12 -13.50 -0.55 10.80
C ALA A 12 -13.48 -2.04 10.43
N ARG A 13 -14.15 -2.44 9.34
CA ARG A 13 -14.11 -3.81 8.82
C ARG A 13 -12.70 -4.18 8.34
N VAL A 14 -12.05 -3.32 7.57
CA VAL A 14 -10.66 -3.54 7.12
C VAL A 14 -9.72 -3.75 8.32
N ASN A 15 -9.83 -2.92 9.36
CA ASN A 15 -9.02 -3.06 10.57
C ASN A 15 -9.32 -4.37 11.31
N SER A 16 -10.59 -4.79 11.37
CA SER A 16 -10.97 -6.10 11.95
C SER A 16 -10.38 -7.28 11.17
N ASP A 17 -10.34 -7.18 9.84
CA ASP A 17 -9.77 -8.21 8.98
C ASP A 17 -8.24 -8.27 9.15
N LEU A 18 -7.57 -7.13 9.22
CA LEU A 18 -6.13 -7.05 9.49
C LEU A 18 -5.76 -7.64 10.85
N GLU A 19 -6.58 -7.40 11.88
CA GLU A 19 -6.36 -8.03 13.19
C GLU A 19 -6.54 -9.55 13.13
N SER A 20 -7.53 -10.03 12.38
CA SER A 20 -7.72 -11.47 12.15
C SER A 20 -6.50 -12.09 11.44
N ILE A 21 -5.95 -11.40 10.43
CA ILE A 21 -4.74 -11.83 9.72
C ILE A 21 -3.52 -11.83 10.66
N LYS A 22 -3.38 -10.82 11.52
CA LYS A 22 -2.33 -10.76 12.53
C LYS A 22 -2.41 -11.94 13.49
N MET A 23 -3.59 -12.22 14.04
CA MET A 23 -3.81 -13.34 14.96
C MET A 23 -3.55 -14.68 14.28
N TRP A 24 -4.01 -14.85 13.04
CA TRP A 24 -3.70 -16.04 12.24
C TRP A 24 -2.18 -16.19 12.04
N SER A 25 -1.48 -15.10 11.71
CA SER A 25 -0.02 -15.12 11.51
C SER A 25 0.71 -15.55 12.78
N ILE A 26 0.36 -14.97 13.93
CA ILE A 26 0.94 -15.33 15.24
C ILE A 26 0.73 -16.81 15.55
N ASN A 27 -0.48 -17.32 15.33
CA ASN A 27 -0.80 -18.74 15.54
C ASN A 27 0.01 -19.68 14.63
N HIS A 28 0.50 -19.17 13.50
CA HIS A 28 1.36 -19.90 12.55
C HIS A 28 2.84 -19.50 12.66
N SER A 29 3.25 -18.95 13.81
CA SER A 29 4.65 -18.53 14.08
C SER A 29 5.21 -17.49 13.11
N LEU A 30 4.35 -16.67 12.51
CA LEU A 30 4.69 -15.54 11.65
C LEU A 30 4.40 -14.22 12.37
N ASN A 31 5.43 -13.37 12.51
CA ASN A 31 5.25 -12.02 13.05
C ASN A 31 5.20 -10.99 11.91
N LEU A 32 4.10 -10.25 11.82
CA LEU A 32 3.95 -9.15 10.87
C LEU A 32 4.56 -7.87 11.46
N ASN A 33 5.64 -7.38 10.83
CA ASN A 33 6.31 -6.15 11.25
C ASN A 33 5.52 -4.94 10.78
N ALA A 34 4.64 -4.41 11.63
CA ALA A 34 3.81 -3.25 11.32
C ALA A 34 4.65 -2.02 10.89
N ASP A 35 5.86 -1.84 11.45
CA ASP A 35 6.82 -0.79 11.04
C ASP A 35 7.27 -0.87 9.58
N LYS A 36 7.13 -2.04 8.94
CA LYS A 36 7.48 -2.26 7.53
C LYS A 36 6.25 -2.36 6.62
N CYS A 37 5.07 -2.24 7.19
CA CYS A 37 3.81 -2.31 6.46
C CYS A 37 3.36 -0.91 6.07
N THR A 38 2.97 -0.76 4.82
CA THR A 38 2.44 0.50 4.28
C THR A 38 1.12 0.22 3.56
N VAL A 39 0.25 1.22 3.51
CA VAL A 39 -1.00 1.18 2.76
C VAL A 39 -0.78 1.85 1.41
N LEU A 40 -0.96 1.09 0.33
CA LEU A 40 -1.11 1.67 -1.01
C LEU A 40 -2.59 1.89 -1.27
N HIS A 41 -3.01 3.15 -1.31
CA HIS A 41 -4.40 3.49 -1.60
C HIS A 41 -4.61 3.59 -3.12
N ILE A 42 -5.28 2.58 -3.69
CA ILE A 42 -5.56 2.52 -5.12
C ILE A 42 -6.89 3.21 -5.38
N VAL A 43 -6.85 4.35 -6.05
CA VAL A 43 -8.04 5.14 -6.39
C VAL A 43 -7.93 5.68 -7.80
N THR A 44 -9.08 5.85 -8.46
CA THR A 44 -9.11 6.54 -9.74
C THR A 44 -8.75 8.02 -9.54
N PRO A 45 -8.10 8.68 -10.52
CA PRO A 45 -7.71 10.09 -10.41
C PRO A 45 -8.86 11.04 -10.11
N PHE A 46 -10.09 10.68 -10.51
CA PHE A 46 -11.30 11.45 -10.22
C PHE A 46 -11.67 11.49 -8.73
N ILE A 47 -11.28 10.46 -7.97
CA ILE A 47 -11.63 10.27 -6.55
C ILE A 47 -10.44 10.64 -5.64
N SER A 48 -9.21 10.63 -6.16
CA SER A 48 -7.97 10.84 -5.39
C SER A 48 -7.91 12.14 -4.59
N HIS A 49 -8.46 13.23 -5.14
CA HIS A 49 -8.48 14.55 -4.48
C HIS A 49 -9.43 14.62 -3.28
N LYS A 50 -10.52 13.83 -3.28
CA LYS A 50 -11.51 13.86 -2.20
C LYS A 50 -11.11 13.01 -1.00
N THR A 51 -10.36 11.93 -1.23
CA THR A 51 -10.13 10.94 -0.19
C THR A 51 -8.89 11.23 0.65
N ARG A 52 -7.97 12.12 0.22
CA ARG A 52 -6.73 12.40 0.97
C ARG A 52 -6.93 13.12 2.31
N GLU A 53 -8.04 13.84 2.48
CA GLU A 53 -8.26 14.73 3.65
C GLU A 53 -9.05 14.06 4.80
N ASP A 54 -9.78 12.96 4.56
CA ASP A 54 -10.71 12.33 5.52
C ASP A 54 -10.31 10.90 5.97
N ILE A 55 -9.04 10.53 5.88
CA ILE A 55 -8.65 9.11 6.03
C ILE A 55 -8.62 8.67 7.49
N VAL A 56 -9.69 7.98 7.92
CA VAL A 56 -9.66 7.09 9.09
C VAL A 56 -8.52 6.10 8.93
N HIS A 57 -7.63 6.05 9.91
CA HIS A 57 -6.39 5.30 9.82
C HIS A 57 -6.62 3.79 9.75
N VAL A 58 -6.03 3.15 8.74
CA VAL A 58 -5.85 1.70 8.69
C VAL A 58 -4.75 1.31 9.69
N LYS A 59 -5.00 0.29 10.52
CA LYS A 59 -4.12 -0.12 11.61
C LYS A 59 -3.84 -1.62 11.54
N LEU A 60 -2.65 -2.00 11.98
CA LEU A 60 -2.26 -3.38 12.21
C LEU A 60 -1.92 -3.55 13.70
N GLY A 61 -2.83 -4.12 14.48
CA GLY A 61 -2.80 -4.02 15.94
C GLY A 61 -2.94 -2.57 16.40
N ASP A 62 -2.01 -2.13 17.26
CA ASP A 62 -2.03 -0.78 17.84
C ASP A 62 -1.36 0.28 16.96
N GLN A 63 -0.74 -0.12 15.84
CA GLN A 63 0.02 0.77 14.99
C GLN A 63 -0.78 1.19 13.74
N ALA A 64 -0.87 2.51 13.52
CA ALA A 64 -1.39 3.06 12.28
C ALA A 64 -0.35 2.90 11.16
N LEU A 65 -0.80 2.41 10.01
CA LEU A 65 0.06 2.18 8.86
C LEU A 65 0.26 3.46 8.05
N GLU A 66 1.49 3.69 7.59
CA GLU A 66 1.81 4.81 6.71
C GLU A 66 1.18 4.61 5.33
N ILE A 67 0.60 5.67 4.78
CA ILE A 67 0.06 5.66 3.41
C ILE A 67 1.20 6.02 2.46
N SER A 68 1.51 5.11 1.53
CA SER A 68 2.49 5.35 0.48
C SER A 68 1.81 5.52 -0.87
N GLY A 69 2.31 6.46 -1.67
CA GLY A 69 1.90 6.64 -3.07
C GLY A 69 2.49 5.60 -4.02
N THR A 70 3.61 4.97 -3.63
CA THR A 70 4.32 3.97 -4.43
C THR A 70 4.87 2.86 -3.54
N VAL A 71 4.75 1.60 -3.95
CA VAL A 71 5.29 0.43 -3.23
C VAL A 71 5.97 -0.52 -4.18
N LYS A 72 7.05 -1.16 -3.73
CA LYS A 72 7.73 -2.21 -4.48
C LYS A 72 7.33 -3.58 -3.95
N THR A 73 6.67 -4.38 -4.78
CA THR A 73 6.27 -5.76 -4.44
C THR A 73 6.88 -6.75 -5.42
N LEU A 74 7.63 -7.73 -4.91
CA LEU A 74 8.28 -8.80 -5.70
C LEU A 74 9.07 -8.31 -6.94
N GLY A 75 9.64 -7.10 -6.87
CA GLY A 75 10.41 -6.50 -7.96
C GLY A 75 9.62 -5.56 -8.88
N VAL A 76 8.30 -5.50 -8.75
CA VAL A 76 7.42 -4.58 -9.47
C VAL A 76 7.20 -3.33 -8.64
N ILE A 77 7.25 -2.15 -9.28
CA ILE A 77 6.95 -0.87 -8.63
C ILE A 77 5.49 -0.54 -8.98
N LEU A 78 4.65 -0.35 -7.97
CA LEU A 78 3.23 -0.04 -8.09
C LEU A 78 2.96 1.34 -7.54
N ASP A 79 2.31 2.19 -8.31
CA ASP A 79 1.83 3.51 -7.87
C ASP A 79 0.31 3.47 -7.58
N SER A 80 -0.17 4.47 -6.82
CA SER A 80 -1.56 4.59 -6.39
C SER A 80 -2.56 4.73 -7.55
N GLU A 81 -2.09 5.12 -8.72
CA GLU A 81 -2.91 5.28 -9.93
C GLU A 81 -2.81 4.06 -10.86
N LEU A 82 -2.01 3.04 -10.49
CA LEU A 82 -1.68 1.88 -11.31
C LEU A 82 -1.20 2.26 -12.72
N SER A 83 -0.47 3.37 -12.84
CA SER A 83 0.10 3.86 -14.10
C SER A 83 1.33 3.07 -14.54
N PHE A 84 2.03 2.44 -13.60
CA PHE A 84 3.31 1.74 -13.76
C PHE A 84 4.44 2.63 -14.31
N TYR A 85 4.27 3.96 -14.27
CA TYR A 85 5.22 4.89 -14.86
C TYR A 85 6.64 4.71 -14.30
N ASP A 86 6.75 4.64 -12.96
CA ASP A 86 8.03 4.45 -12.28
C ASP A 86 8.64 3.08 -12.60
N HIS A 87 7.81 2.04 -12.74
CA HIS A 87 8.27 0.70 -13.06
C HIS A 87 8.84 0.62 -14.47
N VAL A 88 8.12 1.16 -15.45
CA VAL A 88 8.55 1.19 -16.86
C VAL A 88 9.85 1.99 -16.97
N THR A 89 9.89 3.17 -16.36
CA THR A 89 11.10 4.01 -16.34
C THR A 89 12.29 3.27 -15.74
N TYR A 90 12.11 2.62 -14.58
CA TYR A 90 13.14 1.82 -13.93
C TYR A 90 13.63 0.67 -14.81
N ALA A 91 12.72 -0.07 -15.46
CA ALA A 91 13.06 -1.19 -16.33
C ALA A 91 13.85 -0.74 -17.57
N THR A 92 13.44 0.37 -18.21
CA THR A 92 14.12 0.93 -19.39
C THR A 92 15.52 1.44 -19.02
N GLN A 93 15.65 2.20 -17.93
CA GLN A 93 16.95 2.70 -17.46
C GLN A 93 17.92 1.56 -17.16
N ARG A 94 17.48 0.55 -16.39
CA ARG A 94 18.31 -0.61 -16.05
C ARG A 94 18.75 -1.40 -17.28
N THR A 95 17.92 -1.44 -18.33
CA THR A 95 18.27 -2.08 -19.60
C THR A 95 19.31 -1.26 -20.36
N LEU A 96 19.12 0.06 -20.45
CA LEU A 96 20.06 0.97 -21.10
C LEU A 96 21.45 0.95 -20.43
N GLU A 97 21.49 0.98 -19.10
CA GLU A 97 22.74 0.90 -18.33
C GLU A 97 23.51 -0.40 -18.63
N ARG A 98 22.80 -1.53 -18.69
CA ARG A 98 23.40 -2.83 -19.04
C ARG A 98 23.94 -2.84 -20.46
N LEU A 99 23.17 -2.30 -21.42
CA LEU A 99 23.63 -2.18 -22.80
C LEU A 99 24.89 -1.31 -22.88
N ARG A 100 24.92 -0.15 -22.21
CA ARG A 100 26.10 0.73 -22.17
C ARG A 100 27.32 0.06 -21.56
N GLY A 101 27.14 -0.84 -20.60
CA GLY A 101 28.21 -1.64 -20.02
C GLY A 101 28.77 -2.71 -20.97
N MET A 102 28.00 -3.17 -21.96
CA MET A 102 28.46 -4.16 -22.96
C MET A 102 29.22 -3.53 -24.12
N TYR A 103 28.91 -2.28 -24.47
CA TYR A 103 29.55 -1.54 -25.56
C TYR A 103 30.69 -0.63 -25.07
N ARG A 104 31.18 -0.84 -23.85
CA ARG A 104 32.38 -0.23 -23.27
C ARG A 104 33.45 -1.28 -23.09
#